data_AF-A0AAV6ZWY4-F1
#
_entry.id   AF-A0AAV6ZWY4-F1
#
_cell.length_a   1.000
_cell.length_b   1.000
_cell.length_c   1.000
_cell.angle_alpha   90.00
_cell.angle_beta   90.00
_cell.angle_gamma   90.00
#
_symmetry.space_group_name_H-M   'P 1'
#
loop_
_entity.id
_entity.type
_entity.pdbx_description
1 polymer ?
#
loop_
_entity_poly.entity_id
_entity_poly.type
_entity_poly.pdbx_seq_one_letter_code
_entity_poly.pdbx_strand_id
1 'polypeptide(L)'
;MALLMALRVSRRRAVSPWQLQRTLSSWYPGQRRCMAGRSRTGVKHSQVLHSFPRQTAWRIWGKDNSCHLLDAAKVLSTFPSSHIRTCWHGHAGGGLHSDPKQGGMNIVVPFMFKYAVDNLNEISGNVLNLANAPNTVATMATAVLIGYGASRAGSALFNELRNAVFGKVAQSSIRRIAKNVFLHLHNLDLGFHLSRQTGALSKAIDRGTRGISFVLSALVFNLGPTMFEVLLVSSILYYKCGAQFALVTLGTLGAYTAFTIGITQWRTKFRIEMNKADNDAGNAAIDSLLNYETVKYFNNEKYEAERYDGFLKTYENSSLKTTSTLALLNFGQSAIFSVGLTGIMVLASKGILAGSLTIGDLVMVNGLLFQLSLPLNFLGTVYRETRQALIDMNTLFTLLSVDTKIKNKELAPPLVITPQTATITFEDVYFEYLEGQKVLDGISFEVPAGKKVAIVGGSGSGKSTLVRLLFRFYEPQKGNIYVAGQNIQSVSLESLRKAIGVVPQVARSNE
;
A
#
# COMPACT_ATOMS: atom_id res chain seq x y z
N MET A 1 -0.84 2.15 -32.91
CA MET A 1 -0.82 3.62 -33.00
C MET A 1 0.20 4.30 -32.05
N ALA A 2 0.54 3.75 -30.89
CA ALA A 2 1.50 4.36 -29.96
C ALA A 2 2.99 4.35 -30.42
N LEU A 3 3.40 3.42 -31.32
CA LEU A 3 4.80 3.32 -31.76
C LEU A 3 5.28 4.46 -32.69
N LEU A 4 4.36 5.24 -33.29
CA LEU A 4 4.70 6.27 -34.29
C LEU A 4 5.02 7.65 -33.68
N MET A 5 4.78 7.87 -32.39
CA MET A 5 5.11 9.13 -31.72
C MET A 5 6.55 9.21 -31.19
N ALA A 6 7.20 8.08 -30.92
CA ALA A 6 8.56 8.04 -30.35
C ALA A 6 9.67 8.50 -31.32
N LEU A 7 9.42 8.48 -32.63
CA LEU A 7 10.42 8.77 -33.67
C LEU A 7 10.50 10.24 -34.11
N ARG A 8 9.73 11.16 -33.51
CA ARG A 8 9.56 12.53 -34.04
C ARG A 8 10.40 13.64 -33.38
N VAL A 9 11.27 13.32 -32.42
CA VAL A 9 12.03 14.33 -31.65
C VAL A 9 13.51 14.45 -32.05
N SER A 10 14.09 13.47 -32.77
CA SER A 10 15.49 13.54 -33.22
C SER A 10 15.64 14.06 -34.66
N ARG A 11 15.41 15.37 -34.86
CA ARG A 11 15.88 16.12 -36.05
C ARG A 11 16.17 17.58 -35.71
N ARG A 12 17.43 17.90 -35.36
CA ARG A 12 18.15 19.16 -35.70
C ARG A 12 19.53 19.23 -35.02
N ARG A 13 20.57 18.76 -35.72
CA ARG A 13 21.84 19.47 -36.00
C ARG A 13 22.77 18.52 -36.77
N ALA A 14 23.43 19.02 -37.80
CA ALA A 14 24.31 18.26 -38.68
C ALA A 14 25.66 18.96 -38.82
N VAL A 15 26.75 18.28 -38.42
CA VAL A 15 28.19 18.48 -38.73
C VAL A 15 28.87 17.16 -38.29
N SER A 16 29.77 16.48 -39.01
CA SER A 16 30.10 16.40 -40.46
C SER A 16 30.68 15.00 -40.73
N PRO A 17 30.79 14.50 -41.98
CA PRO A 17 31.22 13.12 -42.23
C PRO A 17 32.74 12.99 -42.44
N TRP A 18 33.39 11.97 -41.88
CA TRP A 18 34.54 11.22 -42.46
C TRP A 18 34.98 10.05 -41.53
N GLN A 19 35.60 9.02 -42.12
CA GLN A 19 36.34 7.88 -41.52
C GLN A 19 35.59 6.61 -41.01
N LEU A 20 35.43 5.68 -41.96
CA LEU A 20 36.07 4.33 -41.97
C LEU A 20 35.65 3.22 -40.98
N GLN A 21 34.51 2.59 -41.29
CA GLN A 21 34.44 1.22 -41.83
C GLN A 21 35.66 0.26 -41.65
N ARG A 22 35.52 -0.73 -40.73
CA ARG A 22 36.01 -2.15 -40.69
C ARG A 22 35.93 -2.60 -39.21
N THR A 23 35.57 -3.83 -38.80
CA THR A 23 35.42 -5.12 -39.52
C THR A 23 34.38 -6.02 -38.79
N LEU A 24 33.85 -7.03 -39.49
CA LEU A 24 32.92 -8.06 -38.98
C LEU A 24 33.64 -9.26 -38.34
N SER A 25 32.89 -10.07 -37.58
CA SER A 25 33.21 -11.41 -37.01
C SER A 25 34.25 -11.43 -35.87
N SER A 26 34.26 -12.39 -34.93
CA SER A 26 33.70 -13.76 -34.94
C SER A 26 33.23 -14.27 -33.54
N TRP A 27 32.64 -15.47 -33.52
CA TRP A 27 32.25 -16.26 -32.32
C TRP A 27 33.44 -17.00 -31.66
N TYR A 28 33.42 -17.16 -30.32
CA TYR A 28 33.86 -18.28 -29.42
C TYR A 28 34.98 -19.30 -29.82
N PRO A 29 35.54 -20.10 -28.88
CA PRO A 29 35.85 -19.95 -27.43
C PRO A 29 37.32 -20.37 -27.06
N GLY A 30 37.78 -20.23 -25.80
CA GLY A 30 38.88 -21.10 -25.31
C GLY A 30 39.85 -20.62 -24.19
N GLN A 31 39.80 -21.31 -23.05
CA GLN A 31 40.75 -21.47 -21.93
C GLN A 31 42.25 -21.07 -22.07
N ARG A 32 42.82 -20.51 -20.97
CA ARG A 32 43.81 -21.20 -20.07
C ARG A 32 44.27 -20.35 -18.85
N ARG A 33 44.25 -20.98 -17.65
CA ARG A 33 45.32 -21.14 -16.59
C ARG A 33 46.18 -19.92 -16.13
N CYS A 34 46.68 -19.79 -14.89
CA CYS A 34 46.67 -20.64 -13.67
C CYS A 34 47.18 -19.90 -12.39
N MET A 35 47.03 -20.54 -11.21
CA MET A 35 47.73 -20.30 -9.90
C MET A 35 47.38 -19.03 -9.10
N ALA A 36 47.42 -18.96 -7.76
CA ALA A 36 47.39 -19.92 -6.62
C ALA A 36 47.19 -19.07 -5.32
N GLY A 37 46.75 -19.54 -4.14
CA GLY A 37 46.26 -20.84 -3.65
C GLY A 37 46.02 -20.81 -2.12
N ARG A 38 45.58 -21.93 -1.52
CA ARG A 38 45.35 -22.19 -0.06
C ARG A 38 44.22 -21.38 0.64
N SER A 39 43.50 -21.90 1.64
CA SER A 39 43.40 -23.28 2.18
C SER A 39 42.09 -23.54 2.96
N ARG A 40 41.67 -24.80 2.95
CA ARG A 40 40.63 -25.48 3.77
C ARG A 40 40.23 -24.80 5.10
N THR A 41 38.93 -24.72 5.34
CA THR A 41 38.25 -25.50 6.40
C THR A 41 36.90 -25.97 5.88
N GLY A 42 36.41 -27.12 6.35
CA GLY A 42 35.13 -27.68 5.91
C GLY A 42 34.29 -28.09 7.11
N VAL A 43 33.00 -27.79 7.06
CA VAL A 43 31.99 -28.32 7.98
C VAL A 43 30.82 -28.80 7.13
N LYS A 44 30.51 -30.10 7.20
CA LYS A 44 29.22 -30.63 6.75
C LYS A 44 28.17 -30.21 7.77
N HIS A 45 27.00 -29.78 7.36
CA HIS A 45 25.79 -30.15 8.10
C HIS A 45 24.58 -30.41 7.22
N SER A 46 23.84 -31.41 7.69
CA SER A 46 22.67 -32.08 7.18
C SER A 46 21.46 -31.19 6.84
N GLN A 47 20.63 -31.74 5.94
CA GLN A 47 19.21 -31.42 5.80
C GLN A 47 18.51 -31.33 7.17
N VAL A 48 17.68 -30.31 7.36
CA VAL A 48 16.47 -30.39 8.22
C VAL A 48 15.33 -29.64 7.52
N LEU A 49 14.34 -30.41 7.06
CA LEU A 49 13.00 -29.90 6.72
C LEU A 49 12.06 -30.17 7.91
N HIS A 50 10.96 -29.42 7.95
CA HIS A 50 9.87 -29.49 8.95
C HIS A 50 10.16 -28.99 10.38
N SER A 51 9.67 -27.79 10.70
CA SER A 51 8.45 -27.61 11.55
C SER A 51 8.25 -26.14 11.93
N PHE A 52 7.17 -25.51 11.47
CA PHE A 52 6.70 -24.22 11.98
C PHE A 52 5.38 -24.45 12.75
N PRO A 53 5.24 -23.99 14.00
CA PRO A 53 4.03 -24.25 14.78
C PRO A 53 2.81 -23.50 14.24
N ARG A 54 1.90 -24.22 13.58
CA ARG A 54 0.50 -23.78 13.43
C ARG A 54 -0.20 -23.88 14.79
N GLN A 55 -0.31 -22.79 15.57
CA GLN A 55 -1.46 -22.59 16.49
C GLN A 55 -1.55 -21.24 17.23
N THR A 56 -0.48 -20.45 17.38
CA THR A 56 -0.47 -19.28 18.29
C THR A 56 -1.13 -17.99 17.79
N ALA A 57 -1.51 -17.89 16.51
CA ALA A 57 -2.06 -16.65 15.95
C ALA A 57 -3.57 -16.41 16.21
N TRP A 58 -4.32 -17.44 16.65
CA TRP A 58 -5.80 -17.40 16.71
C TRP A 58 -6.40 -17.12 18.10
N ARG A 59 -5.58 -16.87 19.14
CA ARG A 59 -6.06 -16.64 20.52
C ARG A 59 -5.98 -15.18 21.02
N ILE A 60 -5.61 -14.23 20.17
CA ILE A 60 -5.48 -12.80 20.55
C ILE A 60 -6.70 -11.97 20.11
N TRP A 61 -7.64 -12.54 19.34
CA TRP A 61 -8.86 -11.84 18.91
C TRP A 61 -10.01 -12.01 19.92
N GLY A 62 -9.83 -11.41 21.10
CA GLY A 62 -10.82 -11.36 22.17
C GLY A 62 -11.93 -10.32 21.93
N LYS A 63 -13.17 -10.81 21.95
CA LYS A 63 -14.52 -10.20 22.04
C LYS A 63 -14.78 -8.67 22.06
N ASP A 64 -13.89 -7.80 22.50
CA ASP A 64 -14.24 -6.40 22.84
C ASP A 64 -14.17 -5.43 21.64
N ASN A 65 -13.42 -5.76 20.59
CA ASN A 65 -13.30 -4.91 19.40
C ASN A 65 -14.47 -5.03 18.40
N SER A 66 -15.42 -5.94 18.64
CA SER A 66 -16.54 -6.19 17.71
C SER A 66 -17.59 -5.07 17.74
N CYS A 67 -17.80 -4.40 18.88
CA CYS A 67 -18.83 -3.36 19.03
C CYS A 67 -18.51 -2.09 18.23
N HIS A 68 -17.26 -1.63 18.26
CA HIS A 68 -16.85 -0.42 17.53
C HIS A 68 -16.93 -0.55 15.99
N LEU A 69 -16.78 -1.77 15.46
CA LEU A 69 -17.01 -2.05 14.04
C LEU A 69 -18.50 -2.02 13.65
N LEU A 70 -19.39 -2.44 14.57
CA LEU A 70 -20.84 -2.41 14.34
C LEU A 70 -21.42 -0.99 14.45
N ASP A 71 -20.89 -0.15 15.33
CA ASP A 71 -21.33 1.26 15.39
C ASP A 71 -20.83 2.07 14.18
N ALA A 72 -19.66 1.74 13.61
CA ALA A 72 -19.23 2.29 12.32
C ALA A 72 -20.19 1.92 11.17
N ALA A 73 -20.85 0.76 11.24
CA ALA A 73 -21.84 0.34 10.25
C ALA A 73 -23.19 1.07 10.39
N LYS A 74 -23.63 1.42 11.61
CA LYS A 74 -24.88 2.19 11.82
C LYS A 74 -24.85 3.58 11.17
N VAL A 75 -23.70 4.24 11.18
CA VAL A 75 -23.51 5.60 10.61
C VAL A 75 -23.73 5.63 9.08
N LEU A 76 -23.66 4.48 8.38
CA LEU A 76 -23.96 4.40 6.94
C LEU A 76 -25.45 4.52 6.60
N SER A 77 -26.37 4.45 7.58
CA SER A 77 -27.81 4.43 7.33
C SER A 77 -28.48 5.81 7.24
N THR A 78 -27.81 6.88 7.65
CA THR A 78 -28.38 8.24 7.70
C THR A 78 -27.35 9.31 7.34
N PHE A 79 -27.55 10.05 6.24
CA PHE A 79 -27.62 11.52 6.12
C PHE A 79 -27.50 11.97 4.64
N PRO A 80 -28.05 13.15 4.26
CA PRO A 80 -28.33 13.50 2.87
C PRO A 80 -27.20 14.27 2.16
N SER A 81 -27.46 14.58 0.89
CA SER A 81 -26.56 15.25 -0.06
C SER A 81 -26.18 16.68 0.32
N SER A 82 -24.92 17.06 0.11
CA SER A 82 -24.51 18.15 -0.83
C SER A 82 -23.03 18.53 -0.67
N HIS A 83 -22.58 19.42 -1.56
CA HIS A 83 -21.27 20.07 -1.65
C HIS A 83 -20.02 19.19 -1.87
N ILE A 84 -19.65 19.14 -3.15
CA ILE A 84 -18.38 18.64 -3.67
C ILE A 84 -17.37 19.79 -3.65
N ARG A 85 -16.18 19.56 -3.07
CA ARG A 85 -14.94 20.26 -3.45
C ARG A 85 -13.89 19.21 -3.77
N THR A 86 -13.48 19.17 -5.04
CA THR A 86 -12.46 18.27 -5.56
C THR A 86 -11.07 18.88 -5.37
N CYS A 87 -10.24 18.26 -4.52
CA CYS A 87 -8.79 18.41 -4.60
C CYS A 87 -8.22 17.11 -5.18
N TRP A 88 -7.81 17.16 -6.44
CA TRP A 88 -7.10 16.09 -7.11
C TRP A 88 -5.62 16.11 -6.72
N HIS A 89 -5.10 15.00 -6.21
CA HIS A 89 -3.68 14.66 -6.34
C HIS A 89 -3.59 13.23 -6.86
N GLY A 90 -2.93 13.06 -8.00
CA GLY A 90 -2.89 11.79 -8.71
C GLY A 90 -1.93 10.79 -8.07
N HIS A 91 -2.38 9.54 -7.98
CA HIS A 91 -1.51 8.38 -8.05
C HIS A 91 -2.10 7.38 -9.06
N ALA A 92 -1.24 6.55 -9.64
CA ALA A 92 -1.52 5.78 -10.85
C ALA A 92 -2.81 4.95 -10.79
N GLY A 93 -3.54 4.94 -11.91
CA GLY A 93 -4.83 4.29 -12.02
C GLY A 93 -4.78 2.77 -11.84
N GLY A 94 -5.59 2.28 -10.92
CA GLY A 94 -6.11 0.92 -10.93
C GLY A 94 -7.62 1.01 -10.69
N GLY A 95 -8.42 0.74 -11.72
CA GLY A 95 -9.88 0.78 -11.59
C GLY A 95 -10.34 -0.34 -10.66
N LEU A 96 -10.83 0.00 -9.47
CA LEU A 96 -11.40 -0.97 -8.55
C LEU A 96 -12.78 -1.43 -9.06
N HIS A 97 -13.04 -2.74 -8.98
CA HIS A 97 -14.15 -3.49 -9.59
C HIS A 97 -14.37 -4.74 -8.71
N SER A 98 -15.54 -5.10 -8.20
CA SER A 98 -16.96 -4.81 -8.53
C SER A 98 -17.84 -4.88 -7.25
N ASP A 99 -19.12 -4.49 -7.23
CA ASP A 99 -20.00 -4.58 -6.02
C ASP A 99 -20.81 -5.89 -6.00
N PRO A 100 -21.29 -6.45 -4.87
CA PRO A 100 -22.10 -7.67 -4.89
C PRO A 100 -23.39 -7.54 -5.71
N LYS A 101 -24.00 -6.33 -5.75
CA LYS A 101 -25.14 -6.03 -6.63
C LYS A 101 -24.72 -5.86 -8.11
N GLN A 102 -23.48 -5.47 -8.38
CA GLN A 102 -22.93 -5.34 -9.74
C GLN A 102 -22.52 -6.68 -10.33
N GLY A 103 -22.04 -7.63 -9.52
CA GLY A 103 -21.78 -9.00 -9.95
C GLY A 103 -22.99 -9.61 -10.66
N GLY A 104 -24.20 -9.40 -10.11
CA GLY A 104 -25.45 -9.77 -10.79
C GLY A 104 -25.62 -9.12 -12.16
N MET A 105 -25.36 -7.82 -12.30
CA MET A 105 -25.58 -7.09 -13.56
C MET A 105 -24.48 -7.36 -14.61
N ASN A 106 -23.23 -7.59 -14.21
CA ASN A 106 -22.17 -8.09 -15.09
C ASN A 106 -22.52 -9.47 -15.65
N ILE A 107 -23.06 -10.36 -14.82
CA ILE A 107 -23.41 -11.73 -15.20
C ILE A 107 -24.64 -11.78 -16.10
N VAL A 108 -25.58 -10.82 -16.01
CA VAL A 108 -26.72 -10.70 -16.94
C VAL A 108 -26.28 -10.39 -18.38
N VAL A 109 -25.15 -9.71 -18.58
CA VAL A 109 -24.67 -9.26 -19.91
C VAL A 109 -24.42 -10.45 -20.87
N PRO A 110 -23.71 -11.54 -20.50
CA PRO A 110 -23.62 -12.76 -21.31
C PRO A 110 -24.96 -13.47 -21.57
N PHE A 111 -25.92 -13.43 -20.65
CA PHE A 111 -27.26 -14.00 -20.88
C PHE A 111 -28.04 -13.22 -21.94
N MET A 112 -28.02 -11.88 -21.88
CA MET A 112 -28.62 -11.04 -22.93
C MET A 112 -27.98 -11.33 -24.29
N PHE A 113 -26.66 -11.50 -24.34
CA PHE A 113 -25.98 -11.82 -25.59
C PHE A 113 -26.33 -13.22 -26.11
N LYS A 114 -26.45 -14.22 -25.22
CA LYS A 114 -27.02 -15.53 -25.56
C LYS A 114 -28.40 -15.41 -26.21
N TYR A 115 -29.34 -14.74 -25.54
CA TYR A 115 -30.71 -14.61 -26.06
C TYR A 115 -30.74 -13.88 -27.40
N ALA A 116 -29.90 -12.87 -27.63
CA ALA A 116 -29.78 -12.24 -28.94
C ALA A 116 -29.31 -13.23 -30.02
N VAL A 117 -28.32 -14.07 -29.73
CA VAL A 117 -27.79 -15.08 -30.66
C VAL A 117 -28.83 -16.17 -30.96
N ASP A 118 -29.54 -16.67 -29.94
CA ASP A 118 -30.56 -17.71 -30.11
C ASP A 118 -31.74 -17.21 -30.96
N ASN A 119 -32.25 -16.00 -30.68
CA ASN A 119 -33.32 -15.37 -31.48
C ASN A 119 -32.89 -15.15 -32.94
N LEU A 120 -31.64 -14.73 -33.19
CA LEU A 120 -31.12 -14.54 -34.56
C LEU A 120 -30.95 -15.88 -35.30
N ASN A 121 -30.54 -16.95 -34.61
CA ASN A 121 -30.44 -18.27 -35.20
C ASN A 121 -31.83 -18.85 -35.57
N GLU A 122 -32.83 -18.60 -34.74
CA GLU A 122 -34.23 -18.96 -35.03
C GLU A 122 -34.79 -18.20 -36.26
N ILE A 123 -34.42 -16.92 -36.46
CA ILE A 123 -34.71 -16.20 -37.70
C ILE A 123 -34.06 -16.89 -38.90
N SER A 124 -32.76 -17.19 -38.86
CA SER A 124 -32.07 -17.84 -39.99
C SER A 124 -32.64 -19.22 -40.33
N GLY A 125 -33.10 -20.00 -39.34
CA GLY A 125 -33.80 -21.26 -39.57
C GLY A 125 -35.20 -21.06 -40.19
N ASN A 126 -35.95 -20.07 -39.73
CA ASN A 126 -37.32 -19.80 -40.20
C ASN A 126 -37.39 -18.99 -41.51
N VAL A 127 -36.33 -18.31 -41.95
CA VAL A 127 -36.27 -17.69 -43.30
C VAL A 127 -36.36 -18.74 -44.43
N LEU A 128 -36.03 -20.01 -44.13
CA LEU A 128 -36.26 -21.15 -45.04
C LEU A 128 -37.71 -21.66 -45.03
N ASN A 129 -38.56 -21.22 -44.10
CA ASN A 129 -39.97 -21.59 -43.97
C ASN A 129 -40.85 -20.33 -43.89
N LEU A 130 -41.26 -19.80 -45.05
CA LEU A 130 -42.10 -18.60 -45.17
C LEU A 130 -43.47 -18.77 -44.48
N ALA A 131 -43.55 -18.44 -43.18
CA ALA A 131 -44.82 -18.44 -42.43
C ALA A 131 -44.94 -17.33 -41.37
N ASN A 132 -43.84 -16.86 -40.77
CA ASN A 132 -43.88 -15.92 -39.64
C ASN A 132 -43.31 -14.53 -39.98
N ALA A 133 -43.97 -13.48 -39.49
CA ALA A 133 -43.68 -12.08 -39.83
C ALA A 133 -42.24 -11.66 -39.41
N PRO A 134 -41.34 -11.33 -40.37
CA PRO A 134 -39.93 -11.02 -40.07
C PRO A 134 -39.72 -9.84 -39.10
N ASN A 135 -40.67 -8.91 -39.06
CA ASN A 135 -40.56 -7.64 -38.34
C ASN A 135 -40.54 -7.82 -36.81
N THR A 136 -41.30 -8.77 -36.27
CA THR A 136 -41.45 -8.94 -34.81
C THR A 136 -40.17 -9.47 -34.17
N VAL A 137 -39.59 -10.53 -34.75
CA VAL A 137 -38.38 -11.17 -34.20
C VAL A 137 -37.14 -10.30 -34.39
N ALA A 138 -37.04 -9.59 -35.53
CA ALA A 138 -35.99 -8.58 -35.74
C ALA A 138 -36.05 -7.47 -34.67
N THR A 139 -37.25 -6.99 -34.34
CA THR A 139 -37.45 -5.98 -33.28
C THR A 139 -37.02 -6.51 -31.91
N MET A 140 -37.33 -7.76 -31.58
CA MET A 140 -36.89 -8.40 -30.32
C MET A 140 -35.36 -8.54 -30.24
N ALA A 141 -34.72 -9.04 -31.30
CA ALA A 141 -33.25 -9.18 -31.33
C ALA A 141 -32.55 -7.81 -31.19
N THR A 142 -33.03 -6.78 -31.88
CA THR A 142 -32.51 -5.40 -31.73
C THR A 142 -32.72 -4.86 -30.31
N ALA A 143 -33.89 -5.08 -29.70
CA ALA A 143 -34.16 -4.65 -28.32
C ALA A 143 -33.23 -5.32 -27.30
N VAL A 144 -32.96 -6.63 -27.44
CA VAL A 144 -32.02 -7.36 -26.56
C VAL A 144 -30.58 -6.86 -26.73
N LEU A 145 -30.14 -6.54 -27.95
CA LEU A 145 -28.82 -5.97 -28.21
C LEU A 145 -28.65 -4.55 -27.63
N ILE A 146 -29.68 -3.70 -27.73
CA ILE A 146 -29.73 -2.40 -27.04
C ILE A 146 -29.69 -2.60 -25.52
N GLY A 147 -30.46 -3.57 -25.00
CA GLY A 147 -30.46 -3.94 -23.58
C GLY A 147 -29.09 -4.44 -23.08
N TYR A 148 -28.35 -5.21 -23.89
CA TYR A 148 -26.97 -5.61 -23.63
C TYR A 148 -26.04 -4.38 -23.53
N GLY A 149 -26.13 -3.44 -24.49
CA GLY A 149 -25.34 -2.21 -24.49
C GLY A 149 -25.62 -1.34 -23.26
N ALA A 150 -26.91 -1.13 -22.95
CA ALA A 150 -27.36 -0.39 -21.78
C ALA A 150 -26.95 -1.06 -20.45
N SER A 151 -27.05 -2.38 -20.34
CA SER A 151 -26.62 -3.15 -19.14
C SER A 151 -25.12 -3.04 -18.91
N ARG A 152 -24.32 -3.14 -19.99
CA ARG A 152 -22.85 -2.98 -19.94
C ARG A 152 -22.44 -1.56 -19.53
N ALA A 153 -23.08 -0.54 -20.11
CA ALA A 153 -22.84 0.86 -19.76
C ALA A 153 -23.27 1.16 -18.31
N GLY A 154 -24.43 0.63 -17.89
CA GLY A 154 -24.93 0.74 -16.52
C GLY A 154 -23.99 0.11 -15.50
N SER A 155 -23.44 -1.08 -15.78
CA SER A 155 -22.48 -1.74 -14.90
C SER A 155 -21.22 -0.88 -14.69
N ALA A 156 -20.66 -0.33 -15.78
CA ALA A 156 -19.54 0.60 -15.70
C ALA A 156 -19.87 1.89 -14.92
N LEU A 157 -21.06 2.48 -15.15
CA LEU A 157 -21.52 3.66 -14.42
C LEU A 157 -21.65 3.40 -12.92
N PHE A 158 -22.26 2.28 -12.52
CA PHE A 158 -22.36 1.91 -11.10
C PHE A 158 -20.98 1.65 -10.49
N ASN A 159 -20.03 1.09 -11.24
CA ASN A 159 -18.66 0.91 -10.75
C ASN A 159 -18.00 2.25 -10.41
N GLU A 160 -18.05 3.22 -11.31
CA GLU A 160 -17.44 4.53 -11.09
C GLU A 160 -18.19 5.37 -10.05
N LEU A 161 -19.52 5.28 -9.99
CA LEU A 161 -20.32 5.90 -8.94
C LEU A 161 -19.92 5.37 -7.55
N ARG A 162 -19.76 4.05 -7.43
CA ARG A 162 -19.29 3.38 -6.20
C ARG A 162 -17.87 3.81 -5.84
N ASN A 163 -16.96 3.89 -6.82
CA ASN A 163 -15.59 4.37 -6.60
C ASN A 163 -15.58 5.82 -6.10
N ALA A 164 -16.43 6.69 -6.65
CA ALA A 164 -16.58 8.08 -6.19
C ALA A 164 -17.16 8.18 -4.76
N VAL A 165 -18.19 7.39 -4.45
CA VAL A 165 -18.81 7.33 -3.11
C VAL A 165 -17.80 6.80 -2.08
N PHE A 166 -17.10 5.70 -2.39
CA PHE A 166 -16.11 5.14 -1.46
C PHE A 166 -14.87 6.02 -1.32
N GLY A 167 -14.44 6.74 -2.37
CA GLY A 167 -13.34 7.69 -2.27
C GLY A 167 -13.53 8.71 -1.14
N LYS A 168 -14.77 9.18 -0.93
CA LYS A 168 -15.14 10.04 0.20
C LYS A 168 -14.97 9.34 1.57
N VAL A 169 -15.34 8.06 1.66
CA VAL A 169 -15.18 7.25 2.88
C VAL A 169 -13.70 6.99 3.18
N ALA A 170 -12.93 6.53 2.19
CA ALA A 170 -11.49 6.28 2.30
C ALA A 170 -10.72 7.51 2.79
N GLN A 171 -10.93 8.67 2.14
CA GLN A 171 -10.25 9.91 2.51
C GLN A 171 -10.68 10.44 3.89
N SER A 172 -11.96 10.29 4.25
CA SER A 172 -12.45 10.61 5.60
C SER A 172 -11.76 9.75 6.66
N SER A 173 -11.60 8.44 6.41
CA SER A 173 -10.91 7.50 7.29
C SER A 173 -9.41 7.82 7.41
N ILE A 174 -8.69 8.02 6.30
CA ILE A 174 -7.28 8.43 6.30
C ILE A 174 -7.10 9.69 7.14
N ARG A 175 -7.91 10.73 6.91
CA ARG A 175 -7.83 12.00 7.66
C ARG A 175 -8.06 11.81 9.16
N ARG A 176 -9.04 11.00 9.56
CA ARG A 176 -9.33 10.71 10.98
C ARG A 176 -8.18 9.95 11.64
N ILE A 177 -7.66 8.91 10.99
CA ILE A 177 -6.57 8.10 11.55
C ILE A 177 -5.29 8.94 11.62
N ALA A 178 -4.93 9.69 10.57
CA ALA A 178 -3.78 10.57 10.57
C ALA A 178 -3.86 11.62 11.70
N LYS A 179 -5.03 12.25 11.92
CA LYS A 179 -5.24 13.16 13.05
C LYS A 179 -5.06 12.47 14.39
N ASN A 180 -5.65 11.28 14.59
CA ASN A 180 -5.56 10.56 15.86
C ASN A 180 -4.12 10.12 16.17
N VAL A 181 -3.39 9.63 15.17
CA VAL A 181 -1.95 9.29 15.29
C VAL A 181 -1.13 10.54 15.60
N PHE A 182 -1.38 11.66 14.92
CA PHE A 182 -0.69 12.92 15.18
C PHE A 182 -0.91 13.42 16.61
N LEU A 183 -2.14 13.34 17.13
CA LEU A 183 -2.45 13.67 18.52
C LEU A 183 -1.79 12.71 19.52
N HIS A 184 -1.84 11.40 19.25
CA HIS A 184 -1.15 10.39 20.08
C HIS A 184 0.35 10.66 20.17
N LEU A 185 0.99 10.94 19.03
CA LEU A 185 2.41 11.29 18.99
C LEU A 185 2.74 12.56 19.78
N HIS A 186 1.87 13.58 19.82
CA HIS A 186 2.09 14.78 20.65
C HIS A 186 1.93 14.54 22.15
N ASN A 187 1.27 13.45 22.55
CA ASN A 187 1.13 13.07 23.96
C ASN A 187 2.32 12.23 24.46
N LEU A 188 3.17 11.70 23.57
CA LEU A 188 4.37 10.94 23.95
C LEU A 188 5.41 11.85 24.63
N ASP A 189 6.26 11.24 25.46
CA ASP A 189 7.27 11.98 26.23
C ASP A 189 8.42 12.50 25.36
N LEU A 190 9.16 13.48 25.89
CA LEU A 190 10.27 14.11 25.17
C LEU A 190 11.42 13.11 24.88
N GLY A 191 11.58 12.05 25.68
CA GLY A 191 12.53 10.98 25.42
C GLY A 191 12.20 10.18 24.16
N PHE A 192 10.92 9.90 23.92
CA PHE A 192 10.46 9.32 22.65
C PHE A 192 10.82 10.21 21.45
N HIS A 193 10.57 11.52 21.54
CA HIS A 193 10.85 12.43 20.43
C HIS A 193 12.34 12.63 20.14
N LEU A 194 13.20 12.63 21.17
CA LEU A 194 14.65 12.78 21.00
C LEU A 194 15.35 11.51 20.51
N SER A 195 14.79 10.32 20.80
CA SER A 195 15.35 9.03 20.37
C SER A 195 14.92 8.59 18.98
N ARG A 196 13.96 9.29 18.35
CA ARG A 196 13.40 8.91 17.04
C ARG A 196 13.70 9.95 15.97
N GLN A 197 14.15 9.47 14.80
CA GLN A 197 14.26 10.28 13.60
C GLN A 197 12.87 10.73 13.14
N THR A 198 12.59 12.03 13.20
CA THR A 198 11.27 12.63 12.87
C THR A 198 10.80 12.29 11.45
N GLY A 199 11.73 12.20 10.48
CA GLY A 199 11.43 11.77 9.12
C GLY A 199 10.98 10.30 9.02
N ALA A 200 11.50 9.41 9.86
CA ALA A 200 11.09 8.00 9.91
C ALA A 200 9.68 7.85 10.51
N LEU A 201 9.38 8.62 11.57
CA LEU A 201 8.03 8.70 12.14
C LEU A 201 7.01 9.20 11.11
N SER A 202 7.26 10.33 10.44
CA SER A 202 6.38 10.87 9.40
C SER A 202 6.10 9.83 8.29
N LYS A 203 7.16 9.19 7.76
CA LYS A 203 7.04 8.11 6.76
C LYS A 203 6.29 6.87 7.29
N ALA A 204 6.25 6.61 8.59
CA ALA A 204 5.50 5.49 9.17
C ALA A 204 3.99 5.81 9.30
N ILE A 205 3.64 7.03 9.70
CA ILE A 205 2.24 7.52 9.73
C ILE A 205 1.65 7.48 8.32
N ASP A 206 2.37 8.05 7.36
CA ASP A 206 1.95 8.24 5.98
C ASP A 206 1.80 6.89 5.24
N ARG A 207 2.75 5.97 5.41
CA ARG A 207 2.63 4.61 4.86
C ARG A 207 1.57 3.78 5.57
N GLY A 208 1.50 3.83 6.90
CA GLY A 208 0.54 3.04 7.67
C GLY A 208 -0.91 3.43 7.39
N THR A 209 -1.21 4.73 7.33
CA THR A 209 -2.56 5.23 7.01
C THR A 209 -3.00 4.85 5.59
N ARG A 210 -2.11 4.98 4.59
CA ARG A 210 -2.35 4.43 3.24
C ARG A 210 -2.53 2.91 3.25
N GLY A 211 -1.76 2.19 4.06
CA GLY A 211 -1.88 0.74 4.24
C GLY A 211 -3.27 0.32 4.72
N ILE A 212 -3.82 0.99 5.75
CA ILE A 212 -5.19 0.75 6.25
C ILE A 212 -6.20 0.95 5.12
N SER A 213 -6.12 2.07 4.41
CA SER A 213 -7.02 2.36 3.29
C SER A 213 -6.91 1.32 2.19
N PHE A 214 -5.69 0.87 1.87
CA PHE A 214 -5.46 -0.15 0.84
C PHE A 214 -6.08 -1.49 1.24
N VAL A 215 -5.83 -2.01 2.44
CA VAL A 215 -6.34 -3.32 2.88
C VAL A 215 -7.88 -3.33 2.91
N LEU A 216 -8.50 -2.28 3.44
CA LEU A 216 -9.97 -2.13 3.41
C LEU A 216 -10.50 -2.11 1.98
N SER A 217 -9.86 -1.34 1.09
CA SER A 217 -10.28 -1.25 -0.32
C SER A 217 -10.12 -2.58 -1.06
N ALA A 218 -8.99 -3.26 -0.84
CA ALA A 218 -8.68 -4.55 -1.46
C ALA A 218 -9.68 -5.64 -1.04
N LEU A 219 -10.06 -5.69 0.24
CA LEU A 219 -11.03 -6.66 0.75
C LEU A 219 -12.44 -6.39 0.22
N VAL A 220 -12.91 -5.14 0.34
CA VAL A 220 -14.30 -4.77 0.01
C VAL A 220 -14.55 -4.69 -1.50
N PHE A 221 -13.61 -4.16 -2.28
CA PHE A 221 -13.83 -3.91 -3.71
C PHE A 221 -13.24 -4.94 -4.63
N ASN A 222 -12.16 -5.64 -4.25
CA ASN A 222 -11.52 -6.62 -5.13
C ASN A 222 -11.79 -8.07 -4.67
N LEU A 223 -11.35 -8.47 -3.46
CA LEU A 223 -11.39 -9.87 -3.03
C LEU A 223 -12.82 -10.40 -2.83
N GLY A 224 -13.61 -9.77 -1.96
CA GLY A 224 -14.98 -10.21 -1.68
C GLY A 224 -15.84 -10.33 -2.95
N PRO A 225 -15.85 -9.30 -3.82
CA PRO A 225 -16.62 -9.32 -5.07
C PRO A 225 -16.11 -10.32 -6.10
N THR A 226 -14.79 -10.46 -6.29
CA THR A 226 -14.24 -11.49 -7.19
C THR A 226 -14.61 -12.89 -6.71
N MET A 227 -14.54 -13.15 -5.40
CA MET A 227 -14.96 -14.43 -4.81
C MET A 227 -16.46 -14.67 -5.01
N PHE A 228 -17.29 -13.63 -4.87
CA PHE A 228 -18.73 -13.70 -5.13
C PHE A 228 -19.03 -13.99 -6.62
N GLU A 229 -18.41 -13.27 -7.56
CA GLU A 229 -18.58 -13.50 -9.00
C GLU A 229 -18.13 -14.92 -9.39
N VAL A 230 -16.98 -15.39 -8.92
CA VAL A 230 -16.48 -16.76 -9.17
C VAL A 230 -17.47 -17.82 -8.66
N LEU A 231 -17.98 -17.66 -7.44
CA LEU A 231 -18.98 -18.59 -6.87
C LEU A 231 -20.29 -18.57 -7.67
N LEU A 232 -20.77 -17.39 -8.05
CA LEU A 232 -22.03 -17.21 -8.76
C LEU A 232 -21.95 -17.79 -10.19
N VAL A 233 -20.91 -17.45 -10.95
CA VAL A 233 -20.67 -18.00 -12.30
C VAL A 233 -20.49 -19.52 -12.24
N SER A 234 -19.68 -20.04 -11.30
CA SER A 234 -19.47 -21.49 -11.18
C SER A 234 -20.76 -22.24 -10.85
N SER A 235 -21.62 -21.65 -10.00
CA SER A 235 -22.94 -22.19 -9.67
C SER A 235 -23.87 -22.17 -10.89
N ILE A 236 -23.91 -21.07 -11.65
CA ILE A 236 -24.70 -20.96 -12.89
C ILE A 236 -24.29 -22.04 -13.88
N LEU A 237 -22.99 -22.22 -14.13
CA LEU A 237 -22.49 -23.22 -15.08
C LEU A 237 -22.80 -24.65 -14.61
N TYR A 238 -22.70 -24.92 -13.31
CA TYR A 238 -23.11 -26.20 -12.72
C TYR A 238 -24.59 -26.50 -12.99
N TYR A 239 -25.50 -25.56 -12.72
CA TYR A 239 -26.94 -25.77 -12.89
C TYR A 239 -27.43 -25.71 -14.35
N LYS A 240 -26.79 -24.93 -15.23
CA LYS A 240 -27.23 -24.76 -16.64
C LYS A 240 -26.56 -25.70 -17.63
N CYS A 241 -25.26 -25.97 -17.46
CA CYS A 241 -24.47 -26.74 -18.43
C CYS A 241 -23.93 -28.05 -17.83
N GLY A 242 -24.01 -28.23 -16.51
CA GLY A 242 -23.59 -29.42 -15.80
C GLY A 242 -22.20 -29.30 -15.17
N ALA A 243 -21.87 -30.27 -14.32
CA ALA A 243 -20.68 -30.24 -13.46
C ALA A 243 -19.34 -30.09 -14.21
N GLN A 244 -19.24 -30.59 -15.45
CA GLN A 244 -18.01 -30.50 -16.25
C GLN A 244 -17.61 -29.05 -16.53
N PHE A 245 -18.57 -28.15 -16.82
CA PHE A 245 -18.29 -26.74 -17.09
C PHE A 245 -17.82 -26.00 -15.83
N ALA A 246 -18.44 -26.28 -14.69
CA ALA A 246 -18.02 -25.74 -13.40
C ALA A 246 -16.61 -26.23 -13.01
N LEU A 247 -16.30 -27.52 -13.23
CA LEU A 247 -14.98 -28.09 -12.95
C LEU A 247 -13.87 -27.49 -13.83
N VAL A 248 -14.09 -27.33 -15.15
CA VAL A 248 -13.08 -26.67 -16.01
C VAL A 248 -12.95 -25.19 -15.66
N THR A 249 -14.04 -24.51 -15.29
CA THR A 249 -14.00 -23.11 -14.82
C THR A 249 -13.15 -22.99 -13.55
N LEU A 250 -13.50 -23.71 -12.48
CA LEU A 250 -12.77 -23.70 -11.21
C LEU A 250 -11.32 -24.19 -11.36
N GLY A 251 -11.07 -25.19 -12.20
CA GLY A 251 -9.73 -25.67 -12.53
C GLY A 251 -8.88 -24.60 -13.24
N THR A 252 -9.45 -23.89 -14.22
CA THR A 252 -8.79 -22.77 -14.92
C THR A 252 -8.46 -21.64 -13.95
N LEU A 253 -9.43 -21.24 -13.12
CA LEU A 253 -9.27 -20.17 -12.11
C LEU A 253 -8.24 -20.54 -11.03
N GLY A 254 -8.27 -21.79 -10.55
CA GLY A 254 -7.31 -22.32 -9.59
C GLY A 254 -5.89 -22.37 -10.15
N ALA A 255 -5.72 -22.89 -11.38
CA ALA A 255 -4.44 -22.91 -12.09
C ALA A 255 -3.91 -21.50 -12.32
N TYR A 256 -4.77 -20.57 -12.77
CA TYR A 256 -4.42 -19.17 -12.96
C TYR A 256 -3.93 -18.53 -11.65
N THR A 257 -4.67 -18.71 -10.55
CA THR A 257 -4.32 -18.11 -9.25
C THR A 257 -3.04 -18.70 -8.68
N ALA A 258 -2.87 -20.03 -8.74
CA ALA A 258 -1.65 -20.71 -8.29
C ALA A 258 -0.41 -20.26 -9.11
N PHE A 259 -0.52 -20.22 -10.44
CA PHE A 259 0.54 -19.73 -11.32
C PHE A 259 0.86 -18.26 -11.05
N THR A 260 -0.16 -17.40 -10.97
CA THR A 260 0.00 -15.95 -10.74
C THR A 260 0.70 -15.68 -9.41
N ILE A 261 0.29 -16.35 -8.33
CA ILE A 261 0.91 -16.17 -7.00
C ILE A 261 2.34 -16.71 -7.00
N GLY A 262 2.57 -17.93 -7.52
CA GLY A 262 3.89 -18.55 -7.57
C GLY A 262 4.93 -17.72 -8.35
N ILE A 263 4.59 -17.30 -9.57
CA ILE A 263 5.46 -16.45 -10.39
C ILE A 263 5.62 -15.06 -9.78
N THR A 264 4.56 -14.46 -9.22
CA THR A 264 4.65 -13.15 -8.52
C THR A 264 5.61 -13.20 -7.33
N GLN A 265 5.55 -14.27 -6.51
CA GLN A 265 6.47 -14.45 -5.40
C GLN A 265 7.92 -14.64 -5.91
N TRP A 266 8.13 -15.54 -6.87
CA TRP A 266 9.46 -15.79 -7.44
C TRP A 266 10.11 -14.54 -8.07
N ARG A 267 9.34 -13.73 -8.81
CA ARG A 267 9.87 -12.52 -9.48
C ARG A 267 10.04 -11.32 -8.56
N THR A 268 9.46 -11.33 -7.35
CA THR A 268 9.60 -10.23 -6.38
C THR A 268 11.07 -9.92 -6.08
N LYS A 269 11.95 -10.94 -6.08
CA LYS A 269 13.40 -10.77 -5.89
C LYS A 269 14.07 -9.88 -6.95
N PHE A 270 13.68 -10.00 -8.23
CA PHE A 270 14.25 -9.17 -9.31
C PHE A 270 13.82 -7.71 -9.19
N ARG A 271 12.58 -7.47 -8.71
CA ARG A 271 12.11 -6.13 -8.42
C ARG A 271 12.82 -5.50 -7.21
N ILE A 272 13.22 -6.32 -6.23
CA ILE A 272 14.09 -5.86 -5.12
C ILE A 272 15.51 -5.54 -5.63
N GLU A 273 16.09 -6.39 -6.49
CA GLU A 273 17.39 -6.16 -7.14
C GLU A 273 17.38 -4.85 -7.95
N MET A 274 16.34 -4.64 -8.78
CA MET A 274 16.13 -3.41 -9.54
C MET A 274 15.97 -2.18 -8.64
N ASN A 275 15.13 -2.24 -7.60
CA ASN A 275 14.97 -1.14 -6.65
C ASN A 275 16.28 -0.84 -5.91
N LYS A 276 17.12 -1.83 -5.62
CA LYS A 276 18.42 -1.58 -5.00
C LYS A 276 19.34 -0.81 -5.96
N ALA A 277 19.47 -1.28 -7.19
CA ALA A 277 20.31 -0.62 -8.20
C ALA A 277 19.85 0.81 -8.52
N ASP A 278 18.54 1.07 -8.49
CA ASP A 278 17.94 2.41 -8.61
C ASP A 278 18.36 3.35 -7.45
N ASN A 279 18.29 2.85 -6.20
CA ASN A 279 18.78 3.61 -5.04
C ASN A 279 20.30 3.83 -5.09
N ASP A 280 21.08 2.83 -5.49
CA ASP A 280 22.54 2.94 -5.60
C ASP A 280 22.94 3.98 -6.66
N ALA A 281 22.26 4.01 -7.82
CA ALA A 281 22.43 5.04 -8.85
C ALA A 281 21.99 6.43 -8.36
N GLY A 282 20.82 6.55 -7.72
CA GLY A 282 20.33 7.80 -7.16
C GLY A 282 21.26 8.38 -6.09
N ASN A 283 21.81 7.55 -5.22
CA ASN A 283 22.80 7.94 -4.23
C ASN A 283 24.10 8.45 -4.88
N ALA A 284 24.60 7.77 -5.93
CA ALA A 284 25.80 8.21 -6.65
C ALA A 284 25.60 9.57 -7.33
N ALA A 285 24.42 9.82 -7.93
CA ALA A 285 24.08 11.11 -8.50
C ALA A 285 23.99 12.22 -7.45
N ILE A 286 23.38 11.96 -6.28
CA ILE A 286 23.29 12.91 -5.17
C ILE A 286 24.69 13.22 -4.60
N ASP A 287 25.53 12.20 -4.39
CA ASP A 287 26.91 12.35 -3.89
C ASP A 287 27.76 13.24 -4.83
N SER A 288 27.68 13.00 -6.14
CA SER A 288 28.37 13.81 -7.16
C SER A 288 27.89 15.27 -7.17
N LEU A 289 26.58 15.52 -7.02
CA LEU A 289 25.99 16.86 -7.03
C LEU A 289 26.21 17.64 -5.72
N LEU A 290 26.19 16.96 -4.57
CA LEU A 290 26.53 17.59 -3.28
C LEU A 290 28.01 17.98 -3.23
N ASN A 291 28.89 17.15 -3.80
CA ASN A 291 30.33 17.40 -3.88
C ASN A 291 30.74 18.09 -5.19
N TYR A 292 29.84 18.85 -5.83
CA TYR A 292 30.06 19.50 -7.13
C TYR A 292 31.36 20.32 -7.18
N GLU A 293 31.65 21.09 -6.12
CA GLU A 293 32.89 21.87 -6.03
C GLU A 293 34.13 20.96 -6.08
N THR A 294 34.13 19.85 -5.35
CA THR A 294 35.22 18.86 -5.37
C THR A 294 35.38 18.25 -6.76
N VAL A 295 34.29 17.84 -7.42
CA VAL A 295 34.35 17.28 -8.79
C VAL A 295 34.96 18.29 -9.76
N LYS A 296 34.65 19.59 -9.60
CA LYS A 296 35.22 20.68 -10.39
C LYS A 296 36.67 21.02 -10.04
N TYR A 297 37.06 21.03 -8.77
CA TYR A 297 38.45 21.27 -8.37
C TYR A 297 39.41 20.22 -8.92
N PHE A 298 38.94 18.99 -9.14
CA PHE A 298 39.73 17.90 -9.73
C PHE A 298 39.48 17.64 -11.23
N ASN A 299 38.63 18.40 -11.92
CA ASN A 299 38.22 18.19 -13.32
C ASN A 299 37.78 16.73 -13.63
N ASN A 300 37.07 16.11 -12.68
CA ASN A 300 36.73 14.68 -12.70
C ASN A 300 35.33 14.38 -13.27
N GLU A 301 34.71 15.30 -14.03
CA GLU A 301 33.33 15.14 -14.50
C GLU A 301 33.13 13.89 -15.37
N LYS A 302 34.12 13.53 -16.19
CA LYS A 302 34.07 12.30 -17.00
C LYS A 302 34.12 11.04 -16.14
N TYR A 303 34.98 11.03 -15.12
CA TYR A 303 35.12 9.91 -14.19
C TYR A 303 33.82 9.67 -13.41
N GLU A 304 33.21 10.73 -12.88
CA GLU A 304 31.91 10.61 -12.20
C GLU A 304 30.77 10.22 -13.15
N ALA A 305 30.79 10.68 -14.40
CA ALA A 305 29.83 10.25 -15.42
C ALA A 305 29.96 8.75 -15.76
N GLU A 306 31.19 8.24 -15.94
CA GLU A 306 31.45 6.81 -16.18
C GLU A 306 31.11 5.94 -14.96
N ARG A 307 31.41 6.42 -13.75
CA ARG A 307 31.02 5.80 -12.48
C ARG A 307 29.49 5.71 -12.37
N TYR A 308 28.77 6.78 -12.71
CA TYR A 308 27.30 6.79 -12.72
C TYR A 308 26.71 5.86 -13.80
N ASP A 309 27.28 5.82 -15.01
CA ASP A 309 26.88 4.87 -16.05
C ASP A 309 27.02 3.41 -15.60
N GLY A 310 28.07 3.08 -14.82
CA GLY A 310 28.21 1.76 -14.20
C GLY A 310 27.04 1.36 -13.28
N PHE A 311 26.51 2.30 -12.50
CA PHE A 311 25.29 2.08 -11.71
C PHE A 311 24.05 1.98 -12.59
N LEU A 312 23.90 2.86 -13.59
CA LEU A 312 22.78 2.83 -14.55
C LEU A 312 22.71 1.51 -15.33
N LYS A 313 23.85 0.97 -15.77
CA LYS A 313 23.94 -0.33 -16.45
C LYS A 313 23.53 -1.49 -15.54
N THR A 314 23.80 -1.39 -14.25
CA THR A 314 23.36 -2.39 -13.25
C THR A 314 21.84 -2.31 -13.05
N TYR A 315 21.29 -1.10 -13.01
CA TYR A 315 19.85 -0.84 -12.99
C TYR A 315 19.15 -1.33 -14.26
N GLU A 316 19.69 -1.01 -15.44
CA GLU A 316 19.17 -1.44 -16.76
C GLU A 316 19.03 -2.97 -16.83
N ASN A 317 20.10 -3.70 -16.53
CA ASN A 317 20.08 -5.17 -16.52
C ASN A 317 19.02 -5.74 -15.55
N SER A 318 18.84 -5.11 -14.39
CA SER A 318 17.85 -5.52 -13.39
C SER A 318 16.41 -5.16 -13.78
N SER A 319 16.23 -4.04 -14.49
CA SER A 319 14.96 -3.59 -15.05
C SER A 319 14.52 -4.46 -16.23
N LEU A 320 15.45 -4.87 -17.10
CA LEU A 320 15.22 -5.83 -18.17
C LEU A 320 14.77 -7.20 -17.61
N LYS A 321 15.44 -7.75 -16.58
CA LYS A 321 14.97 -8.96 -15.87
C LYS A 321 13.54 -8.78 -15.32
N THR A 322 13.26 -7.63 -14.70
CA THR A 322 11.94 -7.33 -14.13
C THR A 322 10.86 -7.24 -15.22
N THR A 323 11.18 -6.70 -16.38
CA THR A 323 10.29 -6.57 -17.54
C THR A 323 10.06 -7.91 -18.24
N SER A 324 11.11 -8.68 -18.52
CA SER A 324 10.98 -10.02 -19.14
C SER A 324 10.21 -11.00 -18.26
N THR A 325 10.34 -10.91 -16.93
CA THR A 325 9.50 -11.71 -16.00
C THR A 325 8.06 -11.22 -15.90
N LEU A 326 7.75 -9.97 -16.30
CA LEU A 326 6.36 -9.52 -16.49
C LEU A 326 5.76 -10.15 -17.76
N ALA A 327 6.52 -10.14 -18.85
CA ALA A 327 6.07 -10.74 -20.11
C ALA A 327 5.77 -12.25 -19.94
N LEU A 328 6.64 -12.98 -19.22
CA LEU A 328 6.41 -14.39 -18.89
C LEU A 328 5.14 -14.62 -18.04
N LEU A 329 4.89 -13.77 -17.04
CA LEU A 329 3.66 -13.82 -16.24
C LEU A 329 2.43 -13.63 -17.14
N ASN A 330 2.40 -12.52 -17.90
CA ASN A 330 1.26 -12.17 -18.75
C ASN A 330 1.00 -13.24 -19.82
N PHE A 331 2.05 -13.79 -20.42
CA PHE A 331 1.94 -14.88 -21.39
C PHE A 331 1.36 -16.15 -20.75
N GLY A 332 1.90 -16.59 -19.60
CA GLY A 332 1.40 -17.79 -18.91
C GLY A 332 -0.05 -17.64 -18.43
N GLN A 333 -0.41 -16.46 -17.91
CA GLN A 333 -1.79 -16.11 -17.58
C GLN A 333 -2.73 -16.20 -18.81
N SER A 334 -2.31 -15.64 -19.94
CA SER A 334 -3.06 -15.69 -21.21
C SER A 334 -3.16 -17.11 -21.75
N ALA A 335 -2.11 -17.92 -21.65
CA ALA A 335 -2.09 -19.31 -22.08
C ALA A 335 -3.03 -20.18 -21.25
N ILE A 336 -3.03 -20.03 -19.91
CA ILE A 336 -3.96 -20.74 -19.01
C ILE A 336 -5.41 -20.40 -19.35
N PHE A 337 -5.73 -19.11 -19.54
CA PHE A 337 -7.08 -18.70 -19.93
C PHE A 337 -7.47 -19.21 -21.32
N SER A 338 -6.58 -19.13 -22.32
CA SER A 338 -6.84 -19.67 -23.67
C SER A 338 -7.10 -21.19 -23.65
N VAL A 339 -6.36 -21.96 -22.87
CA VAL A 339 -6.57 -23.42 -22.73
C VAL A 339 -7.91 -23.71 -22.04
N GLY A 340 -8.21 -23.03 -20.92
CA GLY A 340 -9.47 -23.19 -20.20
C GLY A 340 -10.69 -22.80 -21.05
N LEU A 341 -10.60 -21.68 -21.76
CA LEU A 341 -11.63 -21.20 -22.68
C LEU A 341 -11.84 -22.19 -23.84
N THR A 342 -10.76 -22.65 -24.48
CA THR A 342 -10.83 -23.64 -25.56
C THR A 342 -11.46 -24.95 -25.07
N GLY A 343 -11.07 -25.45 -23.89
CA GLY A 343 -11.65 -26.65 -23.30
C GLY A 343 -13.16 -26.51 -23.07
N ILE A 344 -13.60 -25.36 -22.56
CA ILE A 344 -15.02 -25.04 -22.38
C ILE A 344 -15.76 -24.86 -23.71
N MET A 345 -15.15 -24.25 -24.74
CA MET A 345 -15.75 -24.15 -26.08
C MET A 345 -15.95 -25.55 -26.70
N VAL A 346 -14.99 -26.46 -26.52
CA VAL A 346 -15.10 -27.85 -27.00
C VAL A 346 -16.18 -28.63 -26.26
N LEU A 347 -16.34 -28.42 -24.94
CA LEU A 347 -17.46 -28.99 -24.18
C LEU A 347 -18.82 -28.43 -24.62
N ALA A 348 -18.92 -27.11 -24.84
CA ALA A 348 -20.13 -26.48 -25.35
C ALA A 348 -20.51 -27.02 -26.74
N SER A 349 -19.53 -27.10 -27.66
CA SER A 349 -19.70 -27.70 -28.99
C SER A 349 -20.21 -29.13 -28.95
N LYS A 350 -19.66 -29.99 -28.07
CA LYS A 350 -20.17 -31.35 -27.86
C LYS A 350 -21.61 -31.37 -27.31
N GLY A 351 -21.97 -30.47 -26.40
CA GLY A 351 -23.34 -30.33 -25.91
C GLY A 351 -24.33 -29.87 -26.98
N ILE A 352 -23.91 -28.96 -27.88
CA ILE A 352 -24.71 -28.54 -29.03
C ILE A 352 -24.94 -29.71 -30.00
N LEU A 353 -23.89 -30.48 -30.33
CA LEU A 353 -24.01 -31.69 -31.16
C LEU A 353 -24.89 -32.77 -30.53
N ALA A 354 -24.96 -32.83 -29.19
CA ALA A 354 -25.85 -33.72 -28.44
C ALA A 354 -27.27 -33.14 -28.23
N GLY A 355 -27.58 -31.94 -28.74
CA GLY A 355 -28.87 -31.28 -28.59
C GLY A 355 -29.20 -30.78 -27.18
N SER A 356 -28.24 -30.80 -26.24
CA SER A 356 -28.45 -30.36 -24.84
C SER A 356 -28.12 -28.89 -24.59
N LEU A 357 -27.42 -28.22 -25.52
CA LEU A 357 -27.05 -26.81 -25.46
C LEU A 357 -27.37 -26.09 -26.77
N THR A 358 -27.58 -24.78 -26.68
CA THR A 358 -27.84 -23.88 -27.82
C THR A 358 -26.56 -23.22 -28.32
N ILE A 359 -26.58 -22.62 -29.52
CA ILE A 359 -25.45 -21.82 -30.03
C ILE A 359 -25.20 -20.61 -29.13
N GLY A 360 -26.26 -19.99 -28.57
CA GLY A 360 -26.13 -18.93 -27.59
C GLY A 360 -25.51 -19.39 -26.25
N ASP A 361 -25.62 -20.66 -25.85
CA ASP A 361 -24.90 -21.18 -24.66
C ASP A 361 -23.38 -21.11 -24.84
N LEU A 362 -22.86 -21.42 -26.03
CA LEU A 362 -21.42 -21.30 -26.31
C LEU A 362 -20.95 -19.84 -26.08
N VAL A 363 -21.74 -18.88 -26.55
CA VAL A 363 -21.49 -17.44 -26.38
C VAL A 363 -21.63 -17.01 -24.92
N MET A 364 -22.62 -17.53 -24.19
CA MET A 364 -22.83 -17.29 -22.76
C MET A 364 -21.60 -17.72 -21.95
N VAL A 365 -21.17 -18.98 -22.10
CA VAL A 365 -20.08 -19.52 -21.29
C VAL A 365 -18.74 -18.87 -21.67
N ASN A 366 -18.53 -18.54 -22.95
CA ASN A 366 -17.40 -17.70 -23.40
C ASN A 366 -17.37 -16.36 -22.66
N GLY A 367 -18.50 -15.64 -22.64
CA GLY A 367 -18.62 -14.34 -21.98
C GLY A 367 -18.40 -14.42 -20.47
N LEU A 368 -19.03 -15.38 -19.79
CA LEU A 368 -18.91 -15.57 -18.35
C LEU A 368 -17.46 -15.90 -17.92
N LEU A 369 -16.78 -16.84 -18.61
CA LEU A 369 -15.39 -17.18 -18.29
C LEU A 369 -14.44 -16.01 -18.58
N PHE A 370 -14.64 -15.30 -19.69
CA PHE A 370 -13.82 -14.14 -20.05
C PHE A 370 -13.96 -12.99 -19.05
N GLN A 371 -15.17 -12.70 -18.57
CA GLN A 371 -15.41 -11.67 -17.55
C GLN A 371 -14.60 -11.92 -16.27
N LEU A 372 -14.55 -13.16 -15.78
CA LEU A 372 -13.77 -13.53 -14.58
C LEU A 372 -12.26 -13.27 -14.75
N SER A 373 -11.72 -13.26 -15.97
CA SER A 373 -10.29 -12.99 -16.20
C SER A 373 -9.87 -11.56 -15.82
N LEU A 374 -10.78 -10.59 -15.95
CA LEU A 374 -10.48 -9.17 -15.77
C LEU A 374 -10.09 -8.80 -14.32
N PRO A 375 -10.87 -9.11 -13.27
CA PRO A 375 -10.47 -8.82 -11.89
C PRO A 375 -9.24 -9.63 -11.45
N LEU A 376 -9.08 -10.86 -11.96
CA LEU A 376 -7.97 -11.75 -11.60
C LEU A 376 -6.60 -11.22 -12.03
N ASN A 377 -6.52 -10.47 -13.13
CA ASN A 377 -5.28 -9.82 -13.58
C ASN A 377 -4.69 -8.88 -12.51
N PHE A 378 -5.52 -8.29 -11.65
CA PHE A 378 -5.07 -7.43 -10.56
C PHE A 378 -4.69 -8.21 -9.29
N LEU A 379 -5.09 -9.48 -9.15
CA LEU A 379 -4.94 -10.26 -7.93
C LEU A 379 -3.47 -10.42 -7.49
N GLY A 380 -2.53 -10.55 -8.43
CA GLY A 380 -1.10 -10.61 -8.14
C GLY A 380 -0.55 -9.30 -7.52
N THR A 381 -1.02 -8.16 -8.02
CA THR A 381 -0.71 -6.84 -7.47
C THR A 381 -1.35 -6.66 -6.10
N VAL A 382 -2.65 -6.97 -5.98
CA VAL A 382 -3.41 -6.89 -4.72
C VAL A 382 -2.79 -7.77 -3.63
N TYR A 383 -2.34 -8.99 -3.94
CA TYR A 383 -1.64 -9.86 -2.99
C TYR A 383 -0.36 -9.20 -2.44
N ARG A 384 0.51 -8.70 -3.33
CA ARG A 384 1.77 -8.05 -2.95
C ARG A 384 1.51 -6.79 -2.12
N GLU A 385 0.55 -5.96 -2.54
CA GLU A 385 0.26 -4.69 -1.89
C GLU A 385 -0.50 -4.86 -0.58
N THR A 386 -1.37 -5.87 -0.45
CA THR A 386 -1.98 -6.26 0.83
C THR A 386 -0.90 -6.69 1.82
N ARG A 387 0.06 -7.53 1.39
CA ARG A 387 1.18 -7.97 2.25
C ARG A 387 2.06 -6.79 2.70
N GLN A 388 2.35 -5.84 1.80
CA GLN A 388 3.10 -4.63 2.13
C GLN A 388 2.33 -3.72 3.08
N ALA A 389 1.06 -3.46 2.77
CA ALA A 389 0.17 -2.63 3.56
C ALA A 389 0.01 -3.15 4.99
N LEU A 390 -0.09 -4.48 5.19
CA LEU A 390 -0.10 -5.10 6.52
C LEU A 390 1.19 -4.83 7.32
N ILE A 391 2.37 -4.78 6.67
CA ILE A 391 3.65 -4.45 7.33
C ILE A 391 3.71 -2.96 7.71
N ASP A 392 3.30 -2.07 6.80
CA ASP A 392 3.26 -0.63 7.06
C ASP A 392 2.21 -0.30 8.15
N MET A 393 1.05 -0.97 8.14
CA MET A 393 0.03 -0.92 9.19
C MET A 393 0.57 -1.39 10.53
N ASN A 394 1.27 -2.52 10.57
CA ASN A 394 1.85 -3.02 11.81
C ASN A 394 2.84 -2.01 12.41
N THR A 395 3.65 -1.35 11.57
CA THR A 395 4.55 -0.27 12.02
C THR A 395 3.78 0.88 12.67
N LEU A 396 2.63 1.27 12.11
CA LEU A 396 1.76 2.30 12.66
C LEU A 396 1.08 1.86 13.96
N PHE A 397 0.59 0.62 14.05
CA PHE A 397 0.02 0.09 15.29
C PHE A 397 1.06 -0.03 16.39
N THR A 398 2.30 -0.42 16.09
CA THR A 398 3.41 -0.41 17.05
C THR A 398 3.70 1.00 17.58
N LEU A 399 3.49 2.06 16.79
CA LEU A 399 3.61 3.45 17.26
C LEU A 399 2.41 3.86 18.14
N LEU A 400 1.20 3.44 17.79
CA LEU A 400 -0.02 3.68 18.58
C LEU A 400 -0.06 2.90 19.91
N SER A 401 0.67 1.78 20.00
CA SER A 401 0.83 1.01 21.24
C SER A 401 1.96 1.53 22.15
N VAL A 402 2.67 2.60 21.77
CA VAL A 402 3.65 3.23 22.68
C VAL A 402 2.87 4.01 23.74
N ASP A 403 3.00 3.59 24.99
CA ASP A 403 2.46 4.29 26.13
C ASP A 403 3.30 5.51 26.51
N THR A 404 2.65 6.59 26.94
CA THR A 404 3.33 7.77 27.47
C THR A 404 3.93 7.44 28.84
N LYS A 405 5.23 7.69 29.06
CA LYS A 405 5.83 7.49 30.40
C LYS A 405 5.25 8.42 31.45
N ILE A 406 4.94 9.66 31.03
CA ILE A 406 4.34 10.68 31.89
C ILE A 406 2.83 10.68 31.62
N LYS A 407 2.06 10.46 32.68
CA LYS A 407 0.58 10.48 32.67
C LYS A 407 0.09 11.39 33.79
N ASN A 408 -1.09 11.98 33.61
CA ASN A 408 -1.83 12.55 34.73
C ASN A 408 -2.26 11.40 35.66
N LYS A 409 -2.29 11.65 36.97
CA LYS A 409 -3.05 10.78 37.88
C LYS A 409 -4.54 10.87 37.52
N GLU A 410 -5.31 9.82 37.80
CA GLU A 410 -6.76 9.85 37.62
C GLU A 410 -7.34 11.02 38.41
N LEU A 411 -8.22 11.81 37.77
CA LEU A 411 -8.85 13.01 38.35
C LEU A 411 -7.87 14.06 38.92
N ALA A 412 -6.64 14.16 38.38
CA ALA A 412 -5.67 15.16 38.82
C ALA A 412 -6.22 16.60 38.75
N PRO A 413 -6.27 17.36 39.86
CA PRO A 413 -6.81 18.72 39.89
C PRO A 413 -6.00 19.72 39.05
N PRO A 414 -6.60 20.83 38.62
CA PRO A 414 -5.84 21.93 38.03
C PRO A 414 -4.94 22.59 39.07
N LEU A 415 -3.73 22.99 38.66
CA LEU A 415 -2.79 23.75 39.48
C LEU A 415 -3.41 25.09 39.89
N VAL A 416 -3.53 25.31 41.21
CA VAL A 416 -3.99 26.58 41.77
C VAL A 416 -2.77 27.48 42.02
N ILE A 417 -2.65 28.57 41.27
CA ILE A 417 -1.50 29.49 41.36
C ILE A 417 -1.96 30.96 41.35
N THR A 418 -1.34 31.78 42.18
CA THR A 418 -1.50 33.24 42.22
C THR A 418 -0.11 33.90 42.09
N PRO A 419 0.00 35.17 41.68
CA PRO A 419 1.28 35.86 41.59
C PRO A 419 2.08 35.85 42.90
N GLN A 420 1.40 35.83 44.04
CA GLN A 420 1.98 35.81 45.38
C GLN A 420 2.39 34.40 45.83
N THR A 421 1.73 33.35 45.32
CA THR A 421 2.02 31.95 45.66
C THR A 421 2.90 31.23 44.63
N ALA A 422 3.38 31.91 43.58
CA ALA A 422 4.17 31.34 42.49
C ALA A 422 5.62 30.95 42.86
N THR A 423 5.85 30.43 44.06
CA THR A 423 7.12 29.85 44.51
C THR A 423 7.35 28.48 43.85
N ILE A 424 8.60 28.19 43.48
CA ILE A 424 9.03 26.90 42.93
C ILE A 424 10.04 26.28 43.88
N THR A 425 9.85 25.02 44.27
CA THR A 425 10.75 24.31 45.19
C THR A 425 11.20 23.00 44.58
N PHE A 426 12.51 22.74 44.60
CA PHE A 426 13.11 21.44 44.31
C PHE A 426 13.57 20.85 45.65
N GLU A 427 13.16 19.62 45.96
CA GLU A 427 13.51 18.89 47.18
C GLU A 427 14.21 17.57 46.83
N ASP A 428 15.50 17.47 47.18
CA ASP A 428 16.32 16.25 47.08
C ASP A 428 16.26 15.57 45.70
N VAL A 429 16.31 16.37 44.63
CA VAL A 429 16.02 15.91 43.26
C VAL A 429 17.23 15.22 42.62
N TYR A 430 17.05 13.94 42.28
CA TYR A 430 17.99 13.15 41.48
C TYR A 430 17.43 12.91 40.09
N PHE A 431 18.28 13.06 39.06
CA PHE A 431 17.87 12.80 37.68
C PHE A 431 19.00 12.30 36.78
N GLU A 432 18.66 11.30 35.96
CA GLU A 432 19.50 10.68 34.92
C GLU A 432 18.69 10.52 33.62
N TYR A 433 19.27 10.81 32.44
CA TYR A 433 18.61 10.53 31.15
C TYR A 433 18.80 9.07 30.70
N LEU A 434 19.94 8.49 31.06
CA LEU A 434 20.37 7.12 30.80
C LEU A 434 20.90 6.59 32.13
N GLU A 435 20.62 5.32 32.42
CA GLU A 435 21.00 4.68 33.68
C GLU A 435 22.53 4.71 33.87
N GLY A 436 22.98 5.22 35.02
CA GLY A 436 24.39 5.44 35.33
C GLY A 436 24.96 6.79 34.87
N GLN A 437 24.17 7.64 34.19
CA GLN A 437 24.57 8.99 33.77
C GLN A 437 23.84 10.06 34.57
N LYS A 438 24.30 10.26 35.81
CA LYS A 438 23.84 11.33 36.72
C LYS A 438 23.95 12.71 36.11
N VAL A 439 22.85 13.46 36.11
CA VAL A 439 22.78 14.87 35.67
C VAL A 439 22.40 15.79 36.83
N LEU A 440 21.56 15.33 37.75
CA LEU A 440 21.26 15.99 39.03
C LEU A 440 21.42 14.95 40.15
N ASP A 441 22.06 15.35 41.25
CA ASP A 441 22.40 14.46 42.37
C ASP A 441 22.01 15.17 43.69
N GLY A 442 20.79 14.94 44.18
CA GLY A 442 20.28 15.49 45.44
C GLY A 442 20.06 17.02 45.46
N ILE A 443 19.74 17.65 44.33
CA ILE A 443 19.64 19.12 44.28
C ILE A 443 18.38 19.63 45.02
N SER A 444 18.58 20.60 45.91
CA SER A 444 17.51 21.25 46.67
C SER A 444 17.65 22.77 46.61
N PHE A 445 16.60 23.49 46.22
CA PHE A 445 16.57 24.96 46.19
C PHE A 445 15.14 25.50 46.08
N GLU A 446 14.95 26.77 46.45
CA GLU A 446 13.70 27.50 46.33
C GLU A 446 13.87 28.75 45.42
N VAL A 447 12.88 29.02 44.58
CA VAL A 447 12.74 30.25 43.79
C VAL A 447 11.51 30.99 44.33
N PRO A 448 11.68 32.06 45.12
CA PRO A 448 10.56 32.78 45.73
C PRO A 448 9.68 33.48 44.70
N ALA A 449 8.36 33.51 44.96
CA ALA A 449 7.39 34.22 44.14
C ALA A 449 7.81 35.68 43.85
N GLY A 450 7.64 36.11 42.59
CA GLY A 450 7.96 37.47 42.14
C GLY A 450 9.45 37.82 42.05
N LYS A 451 10.39 36.89 42.33
CA LYS A 451 11.83 37.12 42.19
C LYS A 451 12.36 36.64 40.84
N LYS A 452 13.40 37.33 40.33
CA LYS A 452 14.17 36.93 39.16
C LYS A 452 15.43 36.19 39.61
N VAL A 453 15.48 34.88 39.40
CA VAL A 453 16.63 34.02 39.74
C VAL A 453 17.37 33.62 38.47
N ALA A 454 18.71 33.59 38.53
CA ALA A 454 19.57 33.16 37.44
C ALA A 454 20.30 31.87 37.84
N ILE A 455 20.23 30.84 36.99
CA ILE A 455 20.92 29.55 37.20
C ILE A 455 22.11 29.48 36.25
N VAL A 456 23.32 29.50 36.80
CA VAL A 456 24.59 29.54 36.06
C VAL A 456 25.42 28.27 36.30
N GLY A 457 26.35 27.97 35.39
CA GLY A 457 27.24 26.80 35.49
C GLY A 457 27.82 26.40 34.13
N GLY A 458 28.82 25.51 34.13
CA GLY A 458 29.49 25.04 32.90
C GLY A 458 28.61 24.23 31.94
N SER A 459 29.14 23.85 30.77
CA SER A 459 28.41 22.93 29.87
C SER A 459 28.13 21.61 30.58
N GLY A 460 26.99 20.98 30.28
CA GLY A 460 26.56 19.74 30.95
C GLY A 460 26.00 19.88 32.37
N SER A 461 26.07 21.04 33.04
CA SER A 461 25.70 21.24 34.45
C SER A 461 24.19 21.17 34.79
N GLY A 462 23.38 20.42 34.04
CA GLY A 462 21.96 20.19 34.34
C GLY A 462 20.99 21.36 34.13
N LYS A 463 21.43 22.58 33.78
CA LYS A 463 20.56 23.78 33.62
C LYS A 463 19.30 23.54 32.78
N SER A 464 19.45 23.04 31.55
CA SER A 464 18.32 22.75 30.66
C SER A 464 17.47 21.58 31.16
N THR A 465 18.03 20.70 31.99
CA THR A 465 17.32 19.57 32.61
C THR A 465 16.40 20.05 33.73
N LEU A 466 16.80 21.04 34.55
CA LEU A 466 15.93 21.67 35.55
C LEU A 466 14.67 22.26 34.90
N VAL A 467 14.81 22.98 33.78
CA VAL A 467 13.68 23.54 33.04
C VAL A 467 12.78 22.43 32.46
N ARG A 468 13.36 21.34 31.95
CA ARG A 468 12.62 20.18 31.43
C ARG A 468 11.86 19.42 32.52
N LEU A 469 12.42 19.31 33.73
CA LEU A 469 11.77 18.70 34.88
C LEU A 469 10.63 19.59 35.42
N LEU A 470 10.85 20.91 35.53
CA LEU A 470 9.82 21.86 35.94
C LEU A 470 8.61 21.87 34.98
N PHE A 471 8.85 21.76 33.67
CA PHE A 471 7.80 21.63 32.65
C PHE A 471 7.22 20.19 32.54
N ARG A 472 7.69 19.28 33.40
CA ARG A 472 7.33 17.86 33.47
C ARG A 472 7.40 17.17 32.10
N PHE A 473 8.52 17.36 31.40
CA PHE A 473 8.93 16.55 30.23
C PHE A 473 9.67 15.27 30.63
N TYR A 474 10.18 15.24 31.86
CA TYR A 474 10.71 14.07 32.56
C TYR A 474 10.16 14.11 33.99
N GLU A 475 10.21 12.97 34.69
CA GLU A 475 9.98 12.90 36.13
C GLU A 475 11.30 12.51 36.81
N PRO A 476 11.58 13.03 38.02
CA PRO A 476 12.80 12.71 38.75
C PRO A 476 12.77 11.26 39.27
N GLN A 477 13.93 10.60 39.31
CA GLN A 477 14.08 9.26 39.88
C GLN A 477 13.85 9.26 41.40
N LYS A 478 14.21 10.34 42.08
CA LYS A 478 14.03 10.57 43.53
C LYS A 478 13.93 12.07 43.79
N GLY A 479 13.24 12.44 44.86
CA GLY A 479 12.95 13.84 45.20
C GLY A 479 11.65 14.34 44.59
N ASN A 480 11.27 15.56 44.95
CA ASN A 480 10.00 16.19 44.56
C ASN A 480 10.21 17.60 44.02
N ILE A 481 9.28 18.04 43.17
CA ILE A 481 9.24 19.40 42.63
C ILE A 481 7.85 19.96 42.88
N TYR A 482 7.80 21.16 43.44
CA TYR A 482 6.57 21.85 43.81
C TYR A 482 6.47 23.19 43.10
N VAL A 483 5.24 23.55 42.73
CA VAL A 483 4.88 24.87 42.23
C VAL A 483 3.68 25.33 43.06
N ALA A 484 3.77 26.50 43.70
CA ALA A 484 2.75 26.98 44.63
C ALA A 484 2.38 25.97 45.73
N GLY A 485 3.39 25.31 46.31
CA GLY A 485 3.24 24.27 47.34
C GLY A 485 2.61 22.96 46.84
N GLN A 486 2.18 22.87 45.58
CA GLN A 486 1.60 21.66 44.99
C GLN A 486 2.65 20.88 44.22
N ASN A 487 2.76 19.58 44.48
CA ASN A 487 3.69 18.71 43.77
C ASN A 487 3.28 18.58 42.28
N ILE A 488 4.22 18.77 41.35
CA ILE A 488 3.92 18.73 39.91
C ILE A 488 3.38 17.38 39.42
N GLN A 489 3.57 16.30 40.19
CA GLN A 489 3.02 14.96 39.92
C GLN A 489 1.55 14.80 40.35
N SER A 490 1.02 15.66 41.24
CA SER A 490 -0.37 15.57 41.71
C SER A 490 -1.35 16.43 40.90
N VAL A 491 -0.87 17.43 40.18
CA VAL A 491 -1.69 18.33 39.34
C VAL A 491 -1.74 17.88 37.88
N SER A 492 -2.73 18.39 37.12
CA SER A 492 -2.85 18.12 35.69
C SER A 492 -1.74 18.80 34.86
N LEU A 493 -1.12 18.04 33.95
CA LEU A 493 -0.05 18.51 33.05
C LEU A 493 -0.44 19.74 32.23
N GLU A 494 -1.70 19.83 31.80
CA GLU A 494 -2.18 20.97 31.00
C GLU A 494 -2.16 22.26 31.83
N SER A 495 -2.69 22.23 33.06
CA SER A 495 -2.69 23.39 33.95
C SER A 495 -1.28 23.83 34.34
N LEU A 496 -0.38 22.88 34.64
CA LEU A 496 1.02 23.14 34.96
C LEU A 496 1.74 23.83 33.79
N ARG A 497 1.63 23.29 32.58
CA ARG A 497 2.29 23.84 31.39
C ARG A 497 1.68 25.17 30.95
N LYS A 498 0.38 25.38 31.15
CA LYS A 498 -0.30 26.67 30.91
C LYS A 498 0.16 27.78 31.85
N ALA A 499 0.64 27.44 33.05
CA ALA A 499 1.18 28.39 34.02
C ALA A 499 2.67 28.77 33.78
N ILE A 500 3.38 28.10 32.87
CA ILE A 500 4.82 28.28 32.65
C ILE A 500 5.10 28.79 31.23
N GLY A 501 5.56 30.03 31.12
CA GLY A 501 6.10 30.58 29.88
C GLY A 501 7.58 30.21 29.69
N VAL A 502 7.98 29.80 28.48
CA VAL A 502 9.37 29.45 28.14
C VAL A 502 9.80 30.19 26.88
N VAL A 503 10.94 30.88 26.94
CA VAL A 503 11.62 31.48 25.77
C VAL A 503 12.78 30.57 25.38
N PRO A 504 12.74 29.90 24.21
CA PRO A 504 13.80 28.98 23.79
C PRO A 504 15.06 29.73 23.30
N GLN A 505 16.23 29.10 23.45
CA GLN A 505 17.51 29.64 22.97
C GLN A 505 17.56 29.83 21.44
N VAL A 506 16.81 29.02 20.69
CA VAL A 506 16.59 29.17 19.26
C VAL A 506 15.11 29.37 19.03
N ALA A 507 14.70 30.59 18.68
CA ALA A 507 13.37 30.84 18.15
C ALA A 507 13.29 30.22 16.74
N ARG A 508 12.35 29.30 16.53
CA ARG A 508 11.92 28.94 15.18
C ARG A 508 10.87 29.97 14.77
N SER A 509 11.10 30.65 13.65
CA SER A 509 10.04 31.39 12.97
C SER A 509 8.92 30.42 12.58
N ASN A 510 7.68 30.82 12.80
CA ASN A 510 6.55 30.26 12.05
C ASN A 510 6.52 31.01 10.72
N GLU A 511 7.08 30.39 9.69
CA GLU A 511 6.80 30.68 8.27
C GLU A 511 5.92 29.56 7.70
#